data_AF-A0AAU9ZB32-F1
#
_entry.id   AF-A0AAU9ZB32-F1
#
_cell.length_a   1.000
_cell.length_b   1.000
_cell.length_c   1.000
_cell.angle_alpha   90.00
_cell.angle_beta   90.00
_cell.angle_gamma   90.00
#
_symmetry.space_group_name_H-M   'P 1'
#
loop_
_entity.id
_entity.type
_entity.pdbx_description
1 polymer ?
#
loop_
_entity_poly.entity_id
_entity_poly.type
_entity_poly.pdbx_seq_one_letter_code
_entity_poly.pdbx_strand_id
1 'polypeptide(L)'
;MSAHRLPILLLHAWWALLDPRAATVTAFPLWTPGQPSSPSSLAYMMSLYRDPLPRADIIRSLQAQDVEVSGQNWTFAFDFSFLSQEEDLAWAELRLQLPSPMDLPTEGPLIIEIFHQAKLDPEQAPAGCLERVRMEQFTITPSQVTFSLGSTVVEVTRPLSKWLKDPRALEKQMSSLKGKCWHQPRTPPVTVTSTNVLMLYSNRPQEQRQLGGATLLWEAESSWRAHEGQLSEERGRWRRHRRHHLPDRSQLCRRVKFQVDFNLIGWGSWIIYPKQYNAYRCEGECPNPVGEEFHPTNHAYIQSLLKRYQPHRVPSTCCVPVKTKPLSMLYVDNGRVLLEHHKDMIVEECGCL
;
A
#
# COMPACT_ATOMS: atom_id res chain seq x y z
N MET A 1 71.71 -11.97 12.17
CA MET A 1 72.96 -11.42 11.59
C MET A 1 72.55 -10.42 10.51
N SER A 2 73.01 -9.17 10.66
CA SER A 2 73.07 -8.01 9.73
C SER A 2 71.82 -7.66 8.89
N ALA A 3 71.06 -6.58 9.09
CA ALA A 3 71.36 -5.14 9.17
C ALA A 3 71.72 -4.44 7.83
N HIS A 4 71.14 -3.24 7.69
CA HIS A 4 71.46 -2.11 6.78
C HIS A 4 70.62 -1.99 5.48
N ARG A 5 70.19 -0.81 5.01
CA ARG A 5 70.24 0.61 5.45
C ARG A 5 69.35 1.44 4.49
N LEU A 6 68.72 2.49 4.99
CA LEU A 6 68.24 3.65 4.22
C LEU A 6 69.41 4.59 3.83
N PRO A 7 69.21 5.50 2.87
CA PRO A 7 69.48 6.95 3.11
C PRO A 7 68.28 7.82 2.67
N ILE A 8 67.69 8.69 3.51
CA ILE A 8 68.06 10.06 3.95
C ILE A 8 67.95 11.14 2.84
N LEU A 9 67.16 12.19 3.15
CA LEU A 9 67.31 13.66 2.92
C LEU A 9 65.97 14.28 2.41
N LEU A 10 65.33 15.33 2.95
CA LEU A 10 65.57 16.32 4.02
C LEU A 10 64.23 17.05 4.39
N LEU A 11 64.05 17.33 5.69
CA LEU A 11 63.59 18.58 6.35
C LEU A 11 62.27 19.30 5.92
N HIS A 12 61.41 19.87 6.77
CA HIS A 12 61.52 20.44 8.11
C HIS A 12 60.18 20.31 8.87
N ALA A 13 60.27 20.14 10.20
CA ALA A 13 59.21 20.37 11.16
C ALA A 13 59.22 21.84 11.63
N TRP A 14 58.08 22.36 12.12
CA TRP A 14 57.96 22.97 13.45
C TRP A 14 56.51 23.28 13.83
N TRP A 15 56.31 23.29 15.15
CA TRP A 15 55.07 23.20 15.91
C TRP A 15 54.56 24.58 16.39
N ALA A 16 53.25 24.59 16.70
CA ALA A 16 52.55 25.34 17.75
C ALA A 16 52.36 26.86 17.63
N LEU A 17 51.09 27.31 17.73
CA LEU A 17 50.51 27.94 18.94
C LEU A 17 49.04 28.38 18.73
N LEU A 18 48.19 28.00 19.69
CA LEU A 18 46.93 28.63 20.16
C LEU A 18 47.23 30.09 20.58
N ASP A 19 46.39 31.14 20.55
CA ASP A 19 44.94 31.43 20.47
C ASP A 19 44.82 32.98 20.23
N PRO A 20 43.78 33.73 20.65
CA PRO A 20 42.49 34.08 20.03
C PRO A 20 42.37 35.57 19.57
N ARG A 21 41.56 35.86 18.54
CA ARG A 21 40.52 36.93 18.50
C ARG A 21 40.06 37.28 17.08
N ALA A 22 38.73 37.32 16.95
CA ALA A 22 37.93 38.21 16.11
C ALA A 22 38.03 38.07 14.57
N ALA A 23 37.12 37.27 14.02
CA ALA A 23 36.37 37.67 12.83
C ALA A 23 34.95 37.13 12.95
N THR A 24 34.02 38.01 13.31
CA THR A 24 32.58 37.80 13.24
C THR A 24 32.18 37.57 11.78
N VAL A 25 31.91 36.32 11.42
CA VAL A 25 31.18 36.00 10.18
C VAL A 25 29.71 35.89 10.55
N THR A 26 28.98 36.96 10.25
CA THR A 26 27.53 37.00 10.23
C THR A 26 26.98 35.88 9.35
N ALA A 27 26.34 34.88 9.96
CA ALA A 27 25.52 33.92 9.25
C ALA A 27 24.22 34.63 8.81
N PHE A 28 24.17 35.05 7.55
CA PHE A 28 22.89 35.35 6.89
C PHE A 28 22.21 34.02 6.54
N PRO A 29 20.93 33.81 6.90
CA PRO A 29 20.18 32.69 6.39
C PRO A 29 19.82 32.99 4.93
N LEU A 30 20.35 32.20 4.00
CA LEU A 30 19.84 32.13 2.64
C LEU A 30 18.45 31.49 2.69
N TRP A 31 17.44 32.34 2.76
CA TRP A 31 16.09 32.05 2.29
C TRP A 31 16.17 31.53 0.85
N THR A 32 15.65 30.32 0.62
CA THR A 32 15.20 29.89 -0.71
C THR A 32 13.69 30.10 -0.77
N PRO A 33 13.19 31.10 -1.52
CA PRO A 33 11.78 31.19 -1.86
C PRO A 33 11.49 30.22 -3.00
N GLY A 34 10.44 29.41 -2.84
CA GLY A 34 9.91 28.58 -3.92
C GLY A 34 9.97 27.08 -3.66
N GLN A 35 9.34 26.63 -2.57
CA GLN A 35 8.77 25.28 -2.56
C GLN A 35 7.37 25.41 -3.17
N PRO A 36 7.03 24.72 -4.28
CA PRO A 36 5.64 24.60 -4.65
C PRO A 36 4.96 23.91 -3.47
N SER A 37 3.95 24.57 -2.91
CA SER A 37 3.05 24.00 -1.91
C SER A 37 2.59 22.65 -2.44
N SER A 38 3.15 21.56 -1.91
CA SER A 38 2.56 20.24 -2.08
C SER A 38 1.07 20.37 -1.71
N PRO A 39 0.13 19.81 -2.49
CA PRO A 39 -1.26 19.83 -2.10
C PRO A 39 -1.34 19.25 -0.69
N SER A 40 -2.04 19.96 0.21
CA SER A 40 -2.09 19.70 1.65
C SER A 40 -2.31 18.21 2.01
N SER A 41 -2.97 17.45 1.13
CA SER A 41 -3.14 16.00 1.22
C SER A 41 -1.83 15.21 1.22
N LEU A 42 -0.89 15.47 0.31
CA LEU A 42 0.35 14.67 0.21
C LEU A 42 1.25 14.91 1.42
N ALA A 43 1.36 16.16 1.87
CA ALA A 43 2.10 16.50 3.08
C ALA A 43 1.50 15.82 4.31
N TYR A 44 0.16 15.81 4.41
CA TYR A 44 -0.54 15.12 5.48
C TYR A 44 -0.36 13.59 5.42
N MET A 45 -0.53 12.97 4.25
CA MET A 45 -0.27 11.55 4.05
C MET A 45 1.17 11.16 4.41
N MET A 46 2.15 12.00 4.07
CA MET A 46 3.54 11.79 4.47
C MET A 46 3.77 11.93 5.97
N SER A 47 2.99 12.76 6.68
CA SER A 47 3.06 12.86 8.14
C SER A 47 2.53 11.59 8.82
N LEU A 48 1.47 10.98 8.29
CA LEU A 48 0.92 9.71 8.78
C LEU A 48 1.89 8.53 8.65
N TYR A 49 2.82 8.59 7.68
CA TYR A 49 3.89 7.62 7.56
C TYR A 49 4.92 7.74 8.70
N ARG A 50 5.15 8.95 9.22
CA ARG A 50 6.11 9.20 10.31
C ARG A 50 5.51 8.90 11.68
N ASP A 51 4.26 9.28 11.90
CA ASP A 51 3.53 9.07 13.16
C ASP A 51 2.19 8.38 12.87
N PRO A 52 2.15 7.03 12.81
CA PRO A 52 0.96 6.31 12.40
C PRO A 52 -0.18 6.47 13.41
N LEU A 53 -1.28 7.11 12.98
CA LEU A 53 -2.58 7.00 13.65
C LEU A 53 -3.01 5.52 13.67
N PRO A 54 -3.65 5.03 14.74
CA PRO A 54 -3.82 3.60 14.93
C PRO A 54 -4.86 2.97 13.96
N ARG A 55 -4.52 1.77 13.45
CA ARG A 55 -5.43 0.67 13.00
C ARG A 55 -6.28 0.88 11.73
N ALA A 56 -5.69 1.35 10.64
CA ALA A 56 -6.30 1.22 9.31
C ALA A 56 -5.35 0.50 8.34
N ASP A 57 -5.83 -0.56 7.68
CA ASP A 57 -5.08 -1.28 6.64
C ASP A 57 -4.88 -0.42 5.39
N ILE A 58 -5.85 0.45 5.08
CA ILE A 58 -5.88 1.29 3.88
C ILE A 58 -6.25 2.72 4.28
N ILE A 59 -5.47 3.69 3.79
CA ILE A 59 -5.76 5.13 3.93
C ILE A 59 -5.91 5.74 2.54
N ARG A 60 -7.08 6.30 2.24
CA ARG A 60 -7.38 6.93 0.94
C ARG A 60 -7.58 8.44 1.13
N SER A 61 -7.00 9.22 0.23
CA SER A 61 -7.21 10.67 0.14
C SER A 61 -8.00 10.97 -1.13
N LEU A 62 -9.21 11.50 -0.99
CA LEU A 62 -10.07 11.90 -2.11
C LEU A 62 -10.14 13.41 -2.18
N GLN A 63 -9.74 13.97 -3.31
CA GLN A 63 -9.90 15.40 -3.56
C GLN A 63 -11.34 15.68 -4.02
N ALA A 64 -11.95 16.73 -3.47
CA ALA A 64 -13.25 17.18 -3.93
C ALA A 64 -13.15 17.63 -5.40
N GLN A 65 -14.01 17.08 -6.26
CA GLN A 65 -14.13 17.48 -7.66
C GLN A 65 -14.90 18.79 -7.81
N ASP A 66 -15.87 19.01 -6.92
CA ASP A 66 -16.70 20.20 -6.90
C ASP A 66 -17.10 20.53 -5.46
N VAL A 67 -17.21 21.83 -5.19
CA VAL A 67 -17.51 22.37 -3.87
C VAL A 67 -18.46 23.56 -4.05
N GLU A 68 -19.65 23.46 -3.47
CA GLU A 68 -20.65 24.53 -3.47
C GLU A 68 -20.95 24.94 -2.04
N VAL A 69 -20.82 26.23 -1.75
CA VAL A 69 -21.03 26.79 -0.40
C VAL A 69 -22.13 27.84 -0.47
N SER A 70 -23.26 27.57 0.16
CA SER A 70 -24.41 28.47 0.23
C SER A 70 -24.82 28.69 1.69
N GLY A 71 -24.18 29.67 2.32
CA GLY A 71 -24.39 29.99 3.74
C GLY A 71 -24.03 28.82 4.65
N GLN A 72 -25.05 28.19 5.25
CA GLN A 72 -24.90 27.00 6.11
C GLN A 72 -24.94 25.67 5.35
N ASN A 73 -25.30 25.65 4.06
CA ASN A 73 -25.40 24.43 3.26
C ASN A 73 -24.16 24.25 2.37
N TRP A 74 -23.38 23.22 2.64
CA TRP A 74 -22.08 22.97 2.02
C TRP A 74 -22.13 21.62 1.30
N THR A 75 -21.82 21.63 0.01
CA THR A 75 -21.95 20.47 -0.86
C THR A 75 -20.59 20.09 -1.42
N PHE A 76 -20.24 18.81 -1.31
CA PHE A 76 -18.96 18.25 -1.79
C PHE A 76 -19.21 17.07 -2.72
N ALA A 77 -18.58 17.07 -3.88
CA ALA A 77 -18.58 15.93 -4.80
C ALA A 77 -17.23 15.22 -4.79
N PHE A 78 -17.22 13.90 -4.61
CA PHE A 78 -16.03 13.06 -4.69
C PHE A 78 -16.22 11.87 -5.62
N ASP A 79 -15.11 11.35 -6.16
CA ASP A 79 -15.13 10.10 -6.91
C ASP A 79 -15.01 8.91 -5.95
N PHE A 80 -16.02 8.04 -5.93
CA PHE A 80 -16.06 6.82 -5.14
C PHE A 80 -16.06 5.56 -6.01
N SER A 81 -15.74 5.69 -7.31
CA SER A 81 -15.71 4.56 -8.25
C SER A 81 -14.66 3.50 -7.87
N PHE A 82 -13.75 3.83 -6.95
CA PHE A 82 -12.76 2.90 -6.39
C PHE A 82 -13.34 1.90 -5.38
N LEU A 83 -14.57 2.09 -4.89
CA LEU A 83 -15.24 1.18 -3.95
C LEU A 83 -15.67 -0.09 -4.68
N SER A 84 -14.71 -0.92 -5.10
CA SER A 84 -14.95 -2.19 -5.78
C SER A 84 -14.97 -3.39 -4.85
N GLN A 85 -14.58 -3.21 -3.58
CA GLN A 85 -14.46 -4.26 -2.57
C GLN A 85 -15.13 -3.82 -1.27
N GLU A 86 -15.66 -4.80 -0.52
CA GLU A 86 -16.24 -4.57 0.81
C GLU A 86 -15.11 -4.25 1.81
N GLU A 87 -15.18 -3.08 2.44
CA GLU A 87 -14.18 -2.60 3.40
C GLU A 87 -14.85 -2.13 4.70
N ASP A 88 -14.21 -2.39 5.84
CA ASP A 88 -14.68 -1.92 7.14
C ASP A 88 -14.13 -0.51 7.41
N LEU A 89 -14.98 0.51 7.28
CA LEU A 89 -14.59 1.89 7.61
C LEU A 89 -14.30 2.01 9.12
N ALA A 90 -13.05 2.29 9.47
CA ALA A 90 -12.61 2.51 10.84
C ALA A 90 -12.77 3.98 11.25
N TRP A 91 -12.40 4.89 10.34
CA TRP A 91 -12.44 6.33 10.57
C TRP A 91 -12.58 7.09 9.26
N ALA A 92 -13.28 8.22 9.25
CA ALA A 92 -13.28 9.15 8.13
C ALA A 92 -13.28 10.59 8.61
N GLU A 93 -12.47 11.41 7.96
CA GLU A 93 -12.38 12.84 8.26
C GLU A 93 -12.43 13.67 6.97
N LEU A 94 -13.28 14.69 6.97
CA LEU A 94 -13.35 15.70 5.94
C LEU A 94 -12.48 16.88 6.35
N ARG A 95 -11.42 17.12 5.60
CA ARG A 95 -10.48 18.22 5.80
C ARG A 95 -10.86 19.37 4.88
N LEU A 96 -11.24 20.48 5.49
CA LEU A 96 -11.69 21.70 4.87
C LEU A 96 -10.58 22.74 4.96
N GLN A 97 -10.16 23.25 3.81
CA GLN A 97 -9.16 24.30 3.74
C GLN A 97 -9.87 25.66 3.83
N LEU A 98 -10.21 26.04 5.07
CA LEU A 98 -10.76 27.37 5.38
C LEU A 98 -9.60 28.33 5.68
N PRO A 99 -9.63 29.57 5.15
CA PRO A 99 -8.59 30.57 5.42
C PRO A 99 -8.50 30.96 6.91
N SER A 100 -9.61 30.87 7.65
CA SER A 100 -9.64 31.09 9.11
C SER A 100 -10.75 30.27 9.79
N PRO A 101 -10.57 29.80 11.05
CA PRO A 101 -11.65 29.19 11.83
C PRO A 101 -12.81 30.17 12.15
N MET A 102 -12.61 31.48 11.94
CA MET A 102 -13.66 32.51 12.05
C MET A 102 -14.62 32.53 10.85
N ASP A 103 -14.33 31.79 9.77
CA ASP A 103 -15.18 31.72 8.57
C ASP A 103 -16.29 30.65 8.68
N LEU A 104 -16.34 29.93 9.80
CA LEU A 104 -17.46 29.05 10.13
C LEU A 104 -18.66 29.92 10.56
N PRO A 105 -19.88 29.65 10.09
CA PRO A 105 -21.08 30.37 10.54
C PRO A 105 -21.19 30.31 12.06
N THR A 106 -21.22 31.48 12.69
CA THR A 106 -21.24 31.63 14.15
C THR A 106 -22.58 31.23 14.78
N GLU A 107 -23.64 31.12 13.99
CA GLU A 107 -24.97 30.72 14.46
C GLU A 107 -25.53 29.58 13.63
N GLY A 108 -25.97 28.50 14.29
CA GLY A 108 -26.70 27.38 13.71
C GLY A 108 -25.85 26.19 13.23
N PRO A 109 -26.49 25.02 13.03
CA PRO A 109 -25.82 23.84 12.51
C PRO A 109 -25.50 23.99 11.01
N LEU A 110 -24.30 23.57 10.63
CA LEU A 110 -23.87 23.44 9.24
C LEU A 110 -24.48 22.18 8.63
N ILE A 111 -25.05 22.27 7.43
CA ILE A 111 -25.54 21.12 6.66
C ILE A 111 -24.47 20.75 5.65
N ILE A 112 -23.99 19.50 5.70
CA ILE A 112 -23.03 18.97 4.74
C ILE A 112 -23.72 17.90 3.88
N GLU A 113 -23.59 18.04 2.57
CA GLU A 113 -24.03 17.06 1.58
C GLU A 113 -22.83 16.48 0.83
N ILE A 114 -22.74 15.14 0.80
CA ILE A 114 -21.69 14.41 0.09
C ILE A 114 -22.29 13.69 -1.11
N PHE A 115 -21.74 13.95 -2.29
CA PHE A 115 -22.13 13.35 -3.55
C PHE A 115 -21.00 12.47 -4.12
N HIS A 116 -21.40 11.38 -4.75
CA HIS A 116 -20.57 10.63 -5.67
C HIS A 116 -20.69 11.23 -7.08
N GLN A 117 -19.55 11.54 -7.69
CA GLN A 117 -19.43 11.93 -9.09
C GLN A 117 -18.26 11.17 -9.73
N ALA A 118 -18.56 10.33 -10.71
CA ALA A 118 -17.53 9.68 -11.50
C ALA A 118 -16.78 10.73 -12.35
N LYS A 119 -15.46 10.61 -12.41
CA LYS A 119 -14.65 11.47 -13.29
C LYS A 119 -14.94 11.14 -14.77
N LEU A 120 -15.66 12.02 -15.46
CA LEU A 120 -15.91 11.90 -16.90
C LEU A 120 -14.73 12.47 -17.70
N ASP A 121 -14.35 11.80 -18.79
CA ASP A 121 -13.37 12.32 -19.74
C ASP A 121 -13.91 13.60 -20.39
N PRO A 122 -13.11 14.70 -20.43
CA PRO A 122 -13.56 15.99 -20.92
C PRO A 122 -13.95 15.99 -22.41
N GLU A 123 -13.51 14.99 -23.19
CA GLU A 123 -13.87 14.86 -24.60
C GLU A 123 -15.25 14.22 -24.84
N GLN A 124 -15.88 13.63 -23.82
CA GLN A 124 -17.15 12.90 -23.93
C GLN A 124 -18.27 13.50 -23.06
N ALA A 125 -18.01 14.61 -22.35
CA ALA A 125 -18.99 15.23 -21.48
C ALA A 125 -20.09 15.95 -22.31
N PRO A 126 -21.36 15.51 -22.27
CA PRO A 126 -22.45 16.30 -22.83
C PRO A 126 -22.59 17.62 -22.05
N ALA A 127 -22.79 18.72 -22.77
CA ALA A 127 -22.91 20.05 -22.20
C ALA A 127 -24.01 20.11 -21.11
N GLY A 128 -23.61 20.21 -19.84
CA GLY A 128 -24.48 20.62 -18.74
C GLY A 128 -25.29 19.53 -18.02
N CYS A 129 -24.94 18.25 -18.14
CA CYS A 129 -25.51 17.18 -17.32
C CYS A 129 -24.39 16.43 -16.58
N LEU A 130 -24.30 16.66 -15.28
CA LEU A 130 -23.42 15.87 -14.39
C LEU A 130 -24.28 14.82 -13.70
N GLU A 131 -23.94 13.54 -13.90
CA GLU A 131 -24.56 12.45 -13.13
C GLU A 131 -23.94 12.44 -11.73
N ARG A 132 -24.73 12.85 -10.74
CA ARG A 132 -24.33 12.86 -9.32
C ARG A 132 -25.31 12.05 -8.49
N VAL A 133 -24.78 11.20 -7.61
CA VAL A 133 -25.57 10.42 -6.65
C VAL A 133 -25.32 10.98 -5.26
N ARG A 134 -26.38 11.45 -4.59
CA ARG A 134 -26.27 11.87 -3.19
C ARG A 134 -25.98 10.65 -2.33
N MET A 135 -24.80 10.61 -1.73
CA MET A 135 -24.44 9.53 -0.82
C MET A 135 -25.07 9.81 0.54
N GLU A 136 -24.77 10.96 1.14
CA GLU A 136 -25.20 11.26 2.50
C GLU A 136 -25.45 12.75 2.74
N GLN A 137 -26.31 13.06 3.69
CA GLN A 137 -26.61 14.41 4.16
C GLN A 137 -26.67 14.40 5.68
N PHE A 138 -25.87 15.24 6.33
CA PHE A 138 -25.81 15.32 7.78
C PHE A 138 -25.59 16.76 8.25
N THR A 139 -25.87 17.01 9.53
CA THR A 139 -25.61 18.29 10.16
C THR A 139 -24.45 18.18 11.14
N ILE A 140 -23.67 19.25 11.21
CA ILE A 140 -22.54 19.39 12.11
C ILE A 140 -22.67 20.66 12.93
N THR A 141 -22.41 20.52 14.21
CA THR A 141 -22.31 21.65 15.13
C THR A 141 -20.87 22.15 15.18
N PRO A 142 -20.63 23.43 15.49
CA PRO A 142 -19.28 23.96 15.65
C PRO A 142 -18.42 23.18 16.67
N SER A 143 -19.05 22.56 17.67
CA SER A 143 -18.36 21.74 18.68
C SER A 143 -17.76 20.43 18.15
N GLN A 144 -18.22 19.94 17.00
CA GLN A 144 -17.71 18.73 16.34
C GLN A 144 -16.57 19.01 15.37
N VAL A 145 -16.23 20.29 15.20
CA VAL A 145 -15.18 20.75 14.32
C VAL A 145 -13.88 20.83 15.10
N THR A 146 -12.85 20.17 14.59
CA THR A 146 -11.51 20.21 15.17
C THR A 146 -10.56 20.94 14.24
N PHE A 147 -9.46 21.47 14.75
CA PHE A 147 -8.44 22.13 13.93
C PHE A 147 -7.12 21.37 14.05
N SER A 148 -6.56 20.97 12.90
CA SER A 148 -5.33 20.18 12.86
C SER A 148 -4.51 20.57 11.64
N LEU A 149 -3.22 20.86 11.86
CA LEU A 149 -2.24 21.16 10.79
C LEU A 149 -2.69 22.25 9.81
N GLY A 150 -3.38 23.29 10.28
CA GLY A 150 -3.81 24.40 9.44
C GLY A 150 -5.10 24.15 8.65
N SER A 151 -5.79 23.03 8.91
CA SER A 151 -7.08 22.70 8.29
C SER A 151 -8.15 22.48 9.34
N THR A 152 -9.37 22.79 8.94
CA THR A 152 -10.58 22.47 9.71
C THR A 152 -10.95 21.02 9.41
N VAL A 153 -11.15 20.21 10.44
CA VAL A 153 -11.35 18.76 10.33
C VAL A 153 -12.69 18.38 10.96
N VAL A 154 -13.51 17.69 10.17
CA VAL A 154 -14.83 17.20 10.56
C VAL A 154 -14.83 15.68 10.50
N GLU A 155 -15.19 15.03 11.60
CA GLU A 155 -15.38 13.57 11.60
C GLU A 155 -16.65 13.21 10.81
N VAL A 156 -16.51 12.35 9.81
CA VAL A 156 -17.59 11.90 8.92
C VAL A 156 -17.70 10.37 8.86
N THR A 157 -17.18 9.68 9.89
CA THR A 157 -17.18 8.21 9.99
C THR A 157 -18.59 7.62 9.93
N ARG A 158 -19.50 8.06 10.80
CA ARG A 158 -20.86 7.49 10.87
C ARG A 158 -21.65 7.69 9.56
N PRO A 159 -21.70 8.90 8.97
CA PRO A 159 -22.36 9.14 7.69
C PRO A 159 -21.87 8.20 6.57
N LEU A 160 -20.57 7.97 6.47
CA LEU A 160 -20.00 7.19 5.35
C LEU A 160 -19.94 5.68 5.60
N SER A 161 -20.07 5.23 6.85
CA SER A 161 -19.90 3.82 7.22
C SER A 161 -20.80 2.84 6.47
N LYS A 162 -22.01 3.26 6.09
CA LYS A 162 -22.97 2.43 5.34
C LYS A 162 -22.50 2.12 3.92
N TRP A 163 -21.86 3.08 3.26
CA TRP A 163 -21.52 3.01 1.84
C TRP A 163 -20.27 2.18 1.57
N LEU A 164 -19.33 2.12 2.51
CA LEU A 164 -18.14 1.25 2.38
C LEU A 164 -18.42 -0.22 2.71
N LYS A 165 -19.45 -0.50 3.52
CA LYS A 165 -19.86 -1.86 3.88
C LYS A 165 -20.63 -2.60 2.78
N ASP A 166 -21.38 -1.89 1.95
CA ASP A 166 -22.14 -2.48 0.83
C ASP A 166 -21.96 -1.69 -0.47
N PRO A 167 -20.84 -1.89 -1.19
CA PRO A 167 -20.57 -1.22 -2.46
C PRO A 167 -21.62 -1.54 -3.53
N ARG A 168 -22.26 -2.71 -3.45
CA ARG A 168 -23.29 -3.14 -4.41
C ARG A 168 -24.59 -2.34 -4.28
N ALA A 169 -24.90 -1.84 -3.08
CA ALA A 169 -26.02 -0.91 -2.90
C ALA A 169 -25.76 0.42 -3.64
N LEU A 170 -24.51 0.91 -3.62
CA LEU A 170 -24.11 2.11 -4.35
C LEU A 170 -24.23 1.88 -5.86
N GLU A 171 -23.71 0.77 -6.38
CA GLU A 171 -23.78 0.42 -7.81
C GLU A 171 -25.24 0.28 -8.31
N LYS A 172 -26.13 -0.29 -7.49
CA LYS A 172 -27.57 -0.36 -7.78
C LYS A 172 -28.22 1.02 -7.83
N GLN A 173 -27.88 1.91 -6.90
CA GLN A 173 -28.37 3.28 -6.92
C GLN A 173 -27.84 4.08 -8.11
N MET A 174 -26.57 3.90 -8.48
CA MET A 174 -25.98 4.48 -9.69
C MET A 174 -26.72 4.00 -10.94
N SER A 175 -27.03 2.71 -11.02
CA SER A 175 -27.80 2.13 -12.12
C SER A 175 -29.23 2.65 -12.20
N SER A 176 -29.85 2.94 -11.04
CA SER A 176 -31.22 3.49 -10.95
C SER A 176 -31.31 4.99 -11.28
N LEU A 177 -30.21 5.74 -11.18
CA LEU A 177 -30.15 7.19 -11.41
C LEU A 177 -29.59 7.57 -12.78
N LYS A 178 -29.17 6.58 -13.57
CA LYS A 178 -28.73 6.73 -14.96
C LYS A 178 -29.79 7.50 -15.74
N GLY A 179 -29.51 8.75 -16.11
CA GLY A 179 -30.44 9.65 -16.81
C GLY A 179 -31.16 10.73 -15.98
N LYS A 180 -30.90 10.89 -14.67
CA LYS A 180 -31.34 12.09 -13.92
C LYS A 180 -30.22 13.13 -13.87
N CYS A 181 -30.35 14.17 -14.69
CA CYS A 181 -29.35 15.22 -14.82
C CYS A 181 -29.39 16.24 -13.67
N TRP A 182 -28.23 16.54 -13.10
CA TRP A 182 -28.03 17.80 -12.38
C TRP A 182 -27.62 18.89 -13.38
N HIS A 183 -28.35 20.01 -13.35
CA HIS A 183 -28.00 21.21 -14.11
C HIS A 183 -27.23 22.18 -13.22
N GLN A 184 -26.02 22.54 -13.66
CA GLN A 184 -25.19 23.51 -12.97
C GLN A 184 -25.86 24.90 -13.00
N PRO A 185 -26.05 25.59 -11.85
CA PRO A 185 -26.47 26.98 -11.84
C PRO A 185 -25.50 27.85 -12.63
N ARG A 186 -26.03 28.77 -13.45
CA ARG A 186 -25.28 29.63 -14.40
C ARG A 186 -24.39 30.71 -13.76
N THR A 187 -24.08 30.64 -12.47
CA THR A 187 -23.14 31.55 -11.81
C THR A 187 -21.74 30.92 -11.84
N PRO A 188 -20.69 31.66 -12.25
CA PRO A 188 -19.34 31.12 -12.17
C PRO A 188 -19.08 30.72 -10.72
N PRO A 189 -18.64 29.49 -10.42
CA PRO A 189 -18.23 29.18 -9.07
C PRO A 189 -17.13 30.17 -8.72
N VAL A 190 -17.31 30.87 -7.59
CA VAL A 190 -16.18 31.53 -6.94
C VAL A 190 -15.10 30.47 -6.90
N THR A 191 -13.96 30.73 -7.53
CA THR A 191 -12.82 29.84 -7.56
C THR A 191 -12.23 29.77 -6.16
N VAL A 192 -12.95 29.13 -5.25
CA VAL A 192 -12.39 28.66 -3.99
C VAL A 192 -11.49 27.53 -4.44
N THR A 193 -10.19 27.84 -4.47
CA THR A 193 -9.07 26.91 -4.68
C THR A 193 -9.05 25.92 -3.53
N SER A 194 -10.08 25.08 -3.46
CA SER A 194 -10.35 24.29 -2.28
C SER A 194 -9.62 22.99 -2.41
N THR A 195 -8.45 22.90 -1.80
CA THR A 195 -7.80 21.64 -1.47
C THR A 195 -8.59 20.93 -0.36
N ASN A 196 -9.90 20.75 -0.55
CA ASN A 196 -10.78 20.02 0.36
C ASN A 196 -10.60 18.54 0.07
N VAL A 197 -10.34 17.78 1.13
CA VAL A 197 -9.91 16.39 1.01
C VAL A 197 -10.70 15.56 2.00
N LEU A 198 -11.28 14.47 1.50
CA LEU A 198 -11.87 13.43 2.33
C LEU A 198 -10.83 12.33 2.55
N MET A 199 -10.46 12.11 3.81
CA MET A 199 -9.57 11.04 4.22
C MET A 199 -10.40 9.87 4.74
N LEU A 200 -10.20 8.69 4.19
CA LEU A 200 -10.86 7.45 4.59
C LEU A 200 -9.83 6.48 5.14
N TYR A 201 -10.13 5.91 6.30
CA TYR A 201 -9.31 4.94 7.00
C TYR A 201 -10.14 3.67 7.12
N SER A 202 -9.82 2.67 6.30
CA SER A 202 -10.57 1.43 6.21
C SER A 202 -9.69 0.23 6.50
N ASN A 203 -10.33 -0.86 6.91
CA ASN A 203 -9.70 -2.14 7.13
C ASN A 203 -10.27 -3.17 6.17
N ARG A 204 -9.42 -4.10 5.73
CA ARG A 204 -9.87 -5.26 4.95
C ARG A 204 -10.64 -6.23 5.84
N PRO A 205 -11.60 -7.01 5.30
CA PRO A 205 -12.28 -8.06 6.06
C PRO A 205 -11.28 -9.02 6.72
N GLN A 206 -11.60 -9.51 7.92
CA GLN A 206 -10.69 -10.36 8.72
C GLN A 206 -10.25 -11.62 7.96
N GLU A 207 -11.14 -12.22 7.17
CA GLU A 207 -10.84 -13.39 6.33
C GLU A 207 -9.74 -13.10 5.31
N GLN A 208 -9.78 -11.92 4.71
CA GLN A 208 -8.78 -11.49 3.74
C GLN A 208 -7.47 -11.08 4.42
N ARG A 209 -7.51 -10.54 5.65
CA ARG A 209 -6.29 -10.34 6.46
C ARG A 209 -5.59 -11.66 6.79
N GLN A 210 -6.35 -12.73 7.06
CA GLN A 210 -5.78 -14.05 7.38
C GLN A 210 -5.21 -14.80 6.16
N LEU A 211 -5.75 -14.55 4.96
CA LEU A 211 -5.23 -15.09 3.71
C LEU A 211 -4.04 -14.31 3.11
N GLY A 212 -3.53 -13.29 3.81
CA GLY A 212 -2.45 -12.43 3.29
C GLY A 212 -2.93 -11.42 2.24
N GLY A 213 -4.10 -10.81 2.49
CA GLY A 213 -4.88 -9.98 1.56
C GLY A 213 -4.10 -8.93 0.76
N ALA A 214 -4.53 -8.79 -0.50
CA ALA A 214 -3.96 -8.05 -1.64
C ALA A 214 -2.45 -7.85 -1.62
N THR A 215 -1.77 -8.60 -2.50
CA THR A 215 -0.35 -8.44 -2.77
C THR A 215 -0.08 -7.06 -3.37
N LEU A 216 1.12 -6.52 -3.16
CA LEU A 216 1.58 -5.30 -3.84
C LEU A 216 1.53 -5.47 -5.37
N LEU A 217 1.67 -6.71 -5.84
CA LEU A 217 1.51 -7.09 -7.24
C LEU A 217 0.07 -6.81 -7.71
N TRP A 218 -0.95 -7.28 -6.99
CA TRP A 218 -2.35 -6.98 -7.27
C TRP A 218 -2.63 -5.48 -7.28
N GLU A 219 -2.12 -4.73 -6.31
CA GLU A 219 -2.30 -3.27 -6.24
C GLU A 219 -1.63 -2.54 -7.40
N ALA A 220 -0.43 -2.98 -7.80
CA ALA A 220 0.27 -2.43 -8.96
C ALA A 220 -0.49 -2.70 -10.26
N GLU A 221 -1.00 -3.92 -10.46
CA GLU A 221 -1.73 -4.33 -11.66
C GLU A 221 -3.13 -3.73 -11.77
N SER A 222 -3.81 -3.52 -10.64
CA SER A 222 -5.14 -2.92 -10.59
C SER A 222 -5.13 -1.38 -10.58
N SER A 223 -3.94 -0.76 -10.48
CA SER A 223 -3.83 0.70 -10.45
C SER A 223 -4.26 1.37 -11.77
N TRP A 224 -4.83 2.58 -11.68
CA TRP A 224 -5.19 3.41 -12.84
C TRP A 224 -4.06 3.54 -13.87
N ARG A 225 -2.80 3.65 -13.41
CA ARG A 225 -1.61 3.74 -14.28
C ARG A 225 -1.36 2.48 -15.12
N ALA A 226 -1.88 1.32 -14.70
CA ALA A 226 -1.84 0.10 -15.51
C ALA A 226 -2.88 0.12 -16.64
N HIS A 227 -4.03 0.76 -16.42
CA HIS A 227 -5.10 0.91 -17.41
C HIS A 227 -4.79 1.97 -18.48
N GLU A 228 -4.08 3.04 -18.12
CA GLU A 228 -3.68 4.11 -19.05
C GLU A 228 -2.56 3.69 -20.04
N GLY A 229 -2.22 2.41 -20.10
CA GLY A 229 -1.35 1.85 -21.13
C GLY A 229 0.14 2.13 -20.97
N GLN A 230 0.57 3.01 -20.05
CA GLN A 230 1.99 3.32 -19.83
C GLN A 230 2.80 2.09 -19.37
N LEU A 231 2.23 1.23 -18.51
CA LEU A 231 2.84 -0.06 -18.15
C LEU A 231 2.80 -1.08 -19.31
N SER A 232 1.88 -0.92 -20.28
CA SER A 232 1.70 -1.79 -21.45
C SER A 232 2.64 -1.43 -22.61
N GLU A 233 2.94 -0.15 -22.83
CA GLU A 233 3.95 0.30 -23.81
C GLU A 233 5.36 -0.11 -23.40
N GLU A 234 5.66 -0.03 -22.09
CA GLU A 234 6.89 -0.63 -21.57
C GLU A 234 6.91 -2.15 -21.86
N ARG A 235 5.79 -2.89 -21.66
CA ARG A 235 5.63 -4.33 -22.08
C ARG A 235 5.86 -4.56 -23.58
N GLY A 236 5.46 -3.64 -24.45
CA GLY A 236 5.73 -3.69 -25.89
C GLY A 236 7.20 -3.51 -26.25
N ARG A 237 7.97 -2.78 -25.44
CA ARG A 237 9.43 -2.69 -25.52
C ARG A 237 10.11 -3.93 -24.88
N TRP A 238 9.54 -4.46 -23.79
CA TRP A 238 9.99 -5.66 -23.08
C TRP A 238 9.91 -6.95 -23.92
N ARG A 239 8.95 -7.08 -24.85
CA ARG A 239 8.83 -8.24 -25.75
C ARG A 239 9.91 -8.30 -26.84
N ARG A 240 10.45 -7.15 -27.26
CA ARG A 240 11.46 -7.07 -28.34
C ARG A 240 12.87 -7.52 -27.92
N HIS A 241 13.15 -7.61 -26.62
CA HIS A 241 14.43 -8.08 -26.09
C HIS A 241 14.47 -9.57 -25.72
N ARG A 242 13.42 -10.37 -25.99
CA ARG A 242 13.34 -11.77 -25.53
C ARG A 242 13.51 -12.78 -26.67
N ARG A 243 14.77 -13.14 -26.95
CA ARG A 243 15.17 -14.50 -27.36
C ARG A 243 15.96 -15.19 -26.25
N HIS A 244 15.55 -14.99 -25.00
CA HIS A 244 16.02 -15.83 -23.90
C HIS A 244 14.94 -16.87 -23.61
N HIS A 245 15.35 -18.14 -23.68
CA HIS A 245 14.55 -19.32 -23.35
C HIS A 245 13.70 -19.05 -22.11
N LEU A 246 12.38 -19.06 -22.26
CA LEU A 246 11.51 -19.31 -21.12
C LEU A 246 11.92 -20.69 -20.58
N PRO A 247 12.26 -20.81 -19.28
CA PRO A 247 12.52 -22.10 -18.69
C PRO A 247 11.31 -23.01 -18.97
N ASP A 248 11.57 -24.27 -19.28
CA ASP A 248 10.48 -25.25 -19.35
C ASP A 248 9.71 -25.22 -18.02
N ARG A 249 8.38 -25.36 -18.04
CA ARG A 249 7.57 -25.35 -16.82
C ARG A 249 8.04 -26.40 -15.81
N SER A 250 8.72 -27.44 -16.28
CA SER A 250 9.36 -28.46 -15.44
C SER A 250 10.53 -27.94 -14.59
N GLN A 251 11.15 -26.82 -14.95
CA GLN A 251 12.27 -26.20 -14.25
C GLN A 251 11.84 -25.13 -13.24
N LEU A 252 10.58 -24.71 -13.29
CA LEU A 252 10.04 -23.71 -12.37
C LEU A 252 9.77 -24.30 -10.98
N CYS A 253 9.77 -23.42 -9.97
CA CYS A 253 9.52 -23.79 -8.58
C CYS A 253 8.26 -24.65 -8.42
N ARG A 254 8.44 -25.86 -7.89
CA ARG A 254 7.37 -26.84 -7.72
C ARG A 254 7.66 -27.80 -6.57
N ARG A 255 6.60 -28.46 -6.12
CA ARG A 255 6.67 -29.55 -5.16
C ARG A 255 7.04 -30.85 -5.86
N VAL A 256 8.09 -31.52 -5.40
CA VAL A 256 8.54 -32.83 -5.90
C VAL A 256 8.52 -33.88 -4.80
N LYS A 257 8.42 -35.16 -5.19
CA LYS A 257 8.42 -36.28 -4.23
C LYS A 257 9.78 -36.37 -3.53
N PHE A 258 9.75 -36.55 -2.22
CA PHE A 258 10.92 -36.78 -1.37
C PHE A 258 10.53 -37.79 -0.30
N GLN A 259 10.93 -39.04 -0.50
CA GLN A 259 10.64 -40.14 0.41
C GLN A 259 11.67 -40.15 1.53
N VAL A 260 11.18 -40.17 2.76
CA VAL A 260 11.97 -40.35 3.97
C VAL A 260 11.72 -41.78 4.45
N ASP A 261 12.79 -42.53 4.66
CA ASP A 261 12.77 -43.84 5.28
C ASP A 261 13.55 -43.78 6.59
N PHE A 262 12.87 -43.98 7.71
CA PHE A 262 13.47 -43.91 9.03
C PHE A 262 14.49 -45.03 9.28
N ASN A 263 14.37 -46.16 8.59
CA ASN A 263 15.38 -47.22 8.68
C ASN A 263 16.70 -46.76 8.05
N LEU A 264 16.65 -46.04 6.93
CA LEU A 264 17.84 -45.58 6.22
C LEU A 264 18.61 -44.49 6.98
N ILE A 265 17.91 -43.67 7.77
CA ILE A 265 18.55 -42.62 8.60
C ILE A 265 18.88 -43.08 10.02
N GLY A 266 18.75 -44.38 10.30
CA GLY A 266 19.11 -44.97 11.61
C GLY A 266 18.08 -44.75 12.72
N TRP A 267 16.87 -44.28 12.39
CA TRP A 267 15.79 -44.01 13.36
C TRP A 267 14.73 -45.12 13.39
N GLY A 268 14.87 -46.13 12.54
CA GLY A 268 13.89 -47.21 12.40
C GLY A 268 13.72 -48.09 13.64
N SER A 269 14.66 -48.08 14.59
CA SER A 269 14.57 -48.85 15.83
C SER A 269 13.59 -48.25 16.84
N TRP A 270 13.48 -46.93 16.90
CA TRP A 270 12.65 -46.23 17.89
C TRP A 270 11.35 -45.68 17.30
N ILE A 271 11.29 -45.40 15.99
CA ILE A 271 10.05 -45.02 15.30
C ILE A 271 9.28 -46.29 14.90
N ILE A 272 8.10 -46.51 15.45
CA ILE A 272 7.24 -47.67 15.17
C ILE A 272 6.48 -47.46 13.85
N TYR A 273 5.82 -46.31 13.70
CA TYR A 273 5.01 -45.99 12.50
C TYR A 273 4.91 -44.46 12.26
N PRO A 274 4.93 -43.98 11.01
CA PRO A 274 5.25 -44.75 9.79
C PRO A 274 6.74 -45.05 9.70
N LYS A 275 7.12 -46.14 9.02
CA LYS A 275 8.54 -46.43 8.74
C LYS A 275 9.08 -45.61 7.57
N GLN A 276 8.20 -45.26 6.64
CA GLN A 276 8.51 -44.40 5.50
C GLN A 276 7.34 -43.46 5.21
N TYR A 277 7.64 -42.26 4.73
CA TYR A 277 6.61 -41.33 4.28
C TYR A 277 7.17 -40.36 3.23
N ASN A 278 6.27 -39.78 2.43
CA ASN A 278 6.65 -38.76 1.45
C ASN A 278 6.57 -37.38 2.11
N ALA A 279 7.73 -36.84 2.51
CA ALA A 279 7.84 -35.49 3.05
C ALA A 279 7.63 -34.42 1.96
N TYR A 280 7.90 -34.78 0.70
CA TYR A 280 8.03 -33.83 -0.42
C TYR A 280 9.11 -32.76 -0.17
N ARG A 281 9.55 -32.09 -1.22
CA ARG A 281 10.43 -30.93 -1.12
C ARG A 281 10.14 -29.95 -2.24
N CYS A 282 10.55 -28.70 -2.04
CA CYS A 282 10.48 -27.67 -3.08
C CYS A 282 11.75 -27.68 -3.93
N GLU A 283 11.57 -27.62 -5.25
CA GLU A 283 12.66 -27.62 -6.22
C GLU A 283 12.28 -26.78 -7.45
N GLY A 284 13.28 -26.15 -8.04
CA GLY A 284 13.15 -25.39 -9.29
C GLY A 284 13.57 -23.94 -9.10
N GLU A 285 13.58 -23.22 -10.21
CA GLU A 285 13.95 -21.81 -10.26
C GLU A 285 12.73 -20.91 -10.14
N CYS A 286 12.89 -19.78 -9.46
CA CYS A 286 11.86 -18.75 -9.39
C CYS A 286 12.00 -17.77 -10.55
N PRO A 287 10.91 -17.47 -11.29
CA PRO A 287 10.96 -16.51 -12.37
C PRO A 287 11.17 -15.08 -11.84
N ASN A 288 11.81 -14.24 -12.66
CA ASN A 288 12.02 -12.83 -12.36
C ASN A 288 11.38 -11.99 -13.48
N PRO A 289 10.29 -11.24 -13.21
CA PRO A 289 9.63 -11.11 -11.91
C PRO A 289 8.77 -12.34 -11.60
N VAL A 290 8.52 -12.56 -10.31
CA VAL A 290 7.66 -13.65 -9.84
C VAL A 290 6.18 -13.26 -9.96
N GLY A 291 5.34 -14.20 -10.37
CA GLY A 291 3.88 -14.02 -10.44
C GLY A 291 3.17 -14.55 -9.20
N GLU A 292 1.87 -14.24 -9.07
CA GLU A 292 1.04 -14.67 -7.94
C GLU A 292 0.93 -16.19 -7.82
N GLU A 293 1.09 -16.92 -8.93
CA GLU A 293 1.04 -18.38 -8.96
C GLU A 293 2.14 -19.06 -8.14
N PHE A 294 3.16 -18.32 -7.72
CA PHE A 294 4.24 -18.79 -6.84
C PHE A 294 4.13 -18.25 -5.41
N HIS A 295 2.97 -17.69 -5.03
CA HIS A 295 2.67 -17.18 -3.69
C HIS A 295 3.79 -16.33 -3.05
N PRO A 296 4.32 -15.31 -3.77
CA PRO A 296 5.39 -14.48 -3.24
C PRO A 296 4.87 -13.57 -2.13
N THR A 297 5.72 -13.28 -1.14
CA THR A 297 5.48 -12.12 -0.26
C THR A 297 5.72 -10.82 -1.03
N ASN A 298 5.22 -9.69 -0.53
CA ASN A 298 5.53 -8.37 -1.10
C ASN A 298 7.05 -8.13 -1.19
N HIS A 299 7.81 -8.59 -0.20
CA HIS A 299 9.27 -8.52 -0.21
C HIS A 299 9.88 -9.34 -1.36
N ALA A 300 9.46 -10.60 -1.51
CA ALA A 300 9.92 -11.49 -2.58
C ALA A 300 9.58 -10.94 -3.97
N TYR A 301 8.37 -10.38 -4.13
CA TYR A 301 7.95 -9.73 -5.37
C TYR A 301 8.87 -8.55 -5.74
N ILE A 302 9.12 -7.63 -4.79
CA ILE A 302 10.05 -6.51 -4.99
C ILE A 302 11.47 -7.01 -5.28
N GLN A 303 11.95 -8.02 -4.56
CA GLN A 303 13.25 -8.61 -4.82
C GLN A 303 13.33 -9.19 -6.23
N SER A 304 12.29 -9.85 -6.73
CA SER A 304 12.25 -10.38 -8.11
C SER A 304 12.30 -9.27 -9.17
N LEU A 305 11.67 -8.12 -8.89
CA LEU A 305 11.73 -6.93 -9.75
C LEU A 305 13.14 -6.34 -9.74
N LEU A 306 13.73 -6.17 -8.55
CA LEU A 306 15.12 -5.73 -8.42
C LEU A 306 16.09 -6.71 -9.07
N LYS A 307 15.85 -8.02 -8.98
CA LYS A 307 16.67 -9.02 -9.66
C LYS A 307 16.61 -8.86 -11.17
N ARG A 308 15.42 -8.55 -11.71
CA ARG A 308 15.23 -8.32 -13.15
C ARG A 308 15.95 -7.06 -13.63
N TYR A 309 15.84 -5.95 -12.90
CA TYR A 309 16.37 -4.65 -13.35
C TYR A 309 17.79 -4.35 -12.88
N GLN A 310 18.21 -4.93 -11.75
CA GLN A 310 19.50 -4.71 -11.09
C GLN A 310 20.09 -6.06 -10.62
N PRO A 311 20.40 -7.00 -11.54
CA PRO A 311 20.69 -8.40 -11.22
C PRO A 311 21.89 -8.64 -10.31
N HIS A 312 22.80 -7.67 -10.19
CA HIS A 312 24.00 -7.75 -9.35
C HIS A 312 23.77 -7.27 -7.91
N ARG A 313 22.65 -6.60 -7.62
CA ARG A 313 22.38 -6.06 -6.28
C ARG A 313 21.70 -7.05 -5.35
N VAL A 314 20.94 -7.98 -5.92
CA VAL A 314 20.13 -8.94 -5.16
C VAL A 314 20.23 -10.35 -5.74
N PRO A 315 20.11 -11.40 -4.91
CA PRO A 315 19.93 -12.76 -5.39
C PRO A 315 18.51 -12.98 -5.93
N SER A 316 18.32 -14.04 -6.72
CA SER A 316 16.97 -14.50 -7.08
C SER A 316 16.23 -14.99 -5.83
N THR A 317 14.90 -14.91 -5.83
CA THR A 317 14.06 -15.54 -4.79
C THR A 317 14.25 -17.05 -4.80
N CYS A 318 14.09 -17.68 -3.64
CA CYS A 318 14.31 -19.13 -3.47
C CYS A 318 12.99 -19.90 -3.52
N CYS A 319 13.02 -21.11 -4.08
CA CYS A 319 11.88 -22.02 -4.07
C CYS A 319 11.78 -22.74 -2.73
N VAL A 320 10.79 -22.38 -1.91
CA VAL A 320 10.66 -22.85 -0.52
C VAL A 320 9.23 -23.29 -0.19
N PRO A 321 9.03 -24.12 0.86
CA PRO A 321 7.69 -24.47 1.33
C PRO A 321 6.95 -23.23 1.84
N VAL A 322 5.74 -23.00 1.33
CA VAL A 322 4.84 -21.94 1.81
C VAL A 322 3.69 -22.50 2.64
N LYS A 323 3.44 -23.82 2.53
CA LYS A 323 2.46 -24.53 3.33
C LYS A 323 2.93 -25.94 3.63
N THR A 324 2.73 -26.33 4.88
CA THR A 324 3.17 -27.60 5.45
C THR A 324 2.04 -28.21 6.27
N LYS A 325 2.01 -29.54 6.36
CA LYS A 325 1.09 -30.29 7.23
C LYS A 325 1.84 -31.13 8.25
N PRO A 326 1.20 -31.43 9.39
CA PRO A 326 1.80 -32.29 10.41
C PRO A 326 1.87 -33.76 9.96
N LEU A 327 2.76 -34.52 10.59
CA LEU A 327 2.85 -35.97 10.52
C LEU A 327 2.60 -36.58 11.91
N SER A 328 1.66 -37.51 11.98
CA SER A 328 1.45 -38.34 13.18
C SER A 328 2.51 -39.43 13.24
N MET A 329 3.26 -39.51 14.33
CA MET A 329 4.31 -40.50 14.54
C MET A 329 4.06 -41.29 15.82
N LEU A 330 4.18 -42.61 15.71
CA LEU A 330 4.17 -43.56 16.82
C LEU A 330 5.61 -44.00 17.07
N TYR A 331 6.15 -43.73 18.25
CA TYR A 331 7.55 -44.01 18.59
C TYR A 331 7.73 -44.41 20.04
N VAL A 332 8.90 -44.98 20.36
CA VAL A 332 9.28 -45.36 21.73
C VAL A 332 10.16 -44.25 22.31
N ASP A 333 9.75 -43.74 23.47
CA ASP A 333 10.55 -42.83 24.30
C ASP A 333 10.62 -43.35 25.74
N ASN A 334 11.83 -43.51 26.28
CA ASN A 334 12.05 -43.95 27.65
C ASN A 334 11.25 -45.22 28.03
N GLY A 335 11.15 -46.19 27.10
CA GLY A 335 10.41 -47.44 27.30
C GLY A 335 8.88 -47.33 27.19
N ARG A 336 8.34 -46.14 26.88
CA ARG A 336 6.91 -45.89 26.66
C ARG A 336 6.63 -45.68 25.19
N VAL A 337 5.47 -46.13 24.73
CA VAL A 337 4.99 -45.89 23.37
C VAL A 337 4.17 -44.60 23.35
N LEU A 338 4.55 -43.65 22.49
CA LEU A 338 3.92 -42.35 22.35
C LEU A 338 3.38 -42.16 20.92
N LEU A 339 2.20 -41.56 20.80
CA LEU A 339 1.64 -41.07 19.55
C LEU A 339 1.61 -39.53 19.60
N GLU A 340 2.32 -38.88 18.69
CA GLU A 340 2.42 -37.42 18.64
C GLU A 340 2.26 -36.89 17.22
N HIS A 341 1.73 -35.67 17.09
CA HIS A 341 1.56 -34.97 15.82
C HIS A 341 2.61 -33.87 15.68
N HIS A 342 3.66 -34.15 14.91
CA HIS A 342 4.74 -33.19 14.68
C HIS A 342 4.38 -32.27 13.51
N LYS A 343 4.40 -30.97 13.76
CA LYS A 343 4.10 -29.94 12.74
C LYS A 343 5.22 -29.88 11.70
N ASP A 344 4.89 -29.34 10.53
CA ASP A 344 5.86 -28.99 9.49
C ASP A 344 6.68 -30.14 8.89
N MET A 345 6.11 -31.35 8.89
CA MET A 345 6.77 -32.57 8.44
C MET A 345 6.57 -32.90 6.96
N ILE A 346 5.48 -32.41 6.34
CA ILE A 346 5.15 -32.70 4.94
C ILE A 346 4.84 -31.39 4.20
N VAL A 347 5.54 -31.13 3.10
CA VAL A 347 5.28 -29.99 2.22
C VAL A 347 3.99 -30.22 1.44
N GLU A 348 3.06 -29.26 1.54
CA GLU A 348 1.82 -29.23 0.76
C GLU A 348 1.96 -28.32 -0.47
N GLU A 349 2.53 -27.13 -0.29
CA GLU A 349 2.64 -26.10 -1.33
C GLU A 349 4.03 -25.44 -1.30
N CYS A 350 4.55 -25.11 -2.49
CA CYS A 350 5.81 -24.40 -2.68
C CYS A 350 5.55 -23.02 -3.25
N GLY A 351 6.45 -22.08 -2.95
CA GLY A 351 6.41 -20.72 -3.48
C GLY A 351 7.80 -20.10 -3.56
N CYS A 352 7.85 -18.86 -3.98
CA CYS A 352 9.07 -18.11 -4.25
C CYS A 352 9.22 -16.94 -3.28
N LEU A 353 10.16 -17.06 -2.34
CA LEU A 353 10.38 -16.10 -1.26
C LEU A 353 11.75 -15.42 -1.31
#